data_AF-A0A350ATA9-F1
#
_entry.id   AF-A0A350ATA9-F1
#
_cell.length_a   1.000
_cell.length_b   1.000
_cell.length_c   1.000
_cell.angle_alpha   90.00
_cell.angle_beta   90.00
_cell.angle_gamma   90.00
#
_symmetry.space_group_name_H-M   'P 1'
#
loop_
_entity.id
_entity.type
_entity.pdbx_description
1 polymer ?
#
loop_
_entity_poly.entity_id
_entity_poly.type
_entity_poly.pdbx_seq_one_letter_code
_entity_poly.pdbx_strand_id
1 'polypeptide(L)'
;MEQLERTRTNAATDSKGQAFGLSGNLFLYPIVGVVAALSVATICFSVLKLGLLISAIAALPFFVFPTLYVIFLRHNRPKGFDRDWFDNVSSQGFSFVKANQPMNPRLQKGDHV
;
A
#
# COMPACT_ATOMS: atom_id res chain seq x y z
N MET A 1 35.90 3.78 31.07
CA MET A 1 35.85 3.71 29.60
C MET A 1 34.48 3.17 29.22
N GLU A 2 33.50 4.05 29.05
CA GLU A 2 32.16 3.67 28.60
C GLU A 2 32.17 3.58 27.08
N GLN A 3 32.32 2.36 26.57
CA GLN A 3 32.18 2.08 25.15
C GLN A 3 30.69 1.88 24.88
N LEU A 4 29.99 2.94 24.50
CA LEU A 4 28.63 2.86 23.98
C LEU A 4 28.71 2.12 22.63
N GLU A 5 28.58 0.80 22.67
CA GLU A 5 28.24 0.01 21.49
C GLU A 5 26.92 0.57 20.98
N ARG A 6 26.98 1.39 19.92
CA ARG A 6 25.80 1.81 19.19
C ARG A 6 25.20 0.55 18.58
N THR A 7 24.35 -0.14 19.34
CA THR A 7 23.33 -1.00 18.77
C THR A 7 22.57 -0.11 17.81
N ARG A 8 22.78 -0.28 16.48
CA ARG A 8 21.95 0.37 15.47
C ARG A 8 20.54 -0.17 15.69
N THR A 9 19.78 0.51 16.54
CA THR A 9 18.39 0.15 16.74
C THR A 9 17.73 0.35 15.39
N ASN A 10 17.17 -0.71 14.85
CA ASN A 10 16.50 -0.73 13.56
C ASN A 10 15.12 -0.01 13.65
N ALA A 11 14.96 0.91 14.61
CA ALA A 11 13.69 1.55 14.94
C ALA A 11 13.15 2.41 13.81
N ALA A 12 14.05 3.03 13.03
CA ALA A 12 13.67 3.83 11.87
C ALA A 12 13.03 2.98 10.75
N THR A 13 13.40 1.70 10.63
CA THR A 13 12.83 0.80 9.60
C THR A 13 11.59 0.03 10.10
N ASP A 14 11.44 -0.11 11.43
CA ASP A 14 10.33 -0.86 12.02
C ASP A 14 9.06 0.00 12.25
N SER A 15 9.16 1.31 12.08
CA SER A 15 8.04 2.25 12.18
C SER A 15 7.21 2.29 10.88
N LYS A 16 6.73 1.16 10.37
CA LYS A 16 5.71 1.18 9.33
C LYS A 16 4.36 1.47 10.00
N GLY A 17 3.78 2.64 9.72
CA GLY A 17 2.45 2.99 10.21
C GLY A 17 1.44 1.90 9.89
N GLN A 18 0.67 1.48 10.88
CA GLN A 18 -0.38 0.48 10.73
C GLN A 18 -1.73 1.16 10.94
N ALA A 19 -2.67 0.95 10.02
CA ALA A 19 -4.02 1.46 10.12
C ALA A 19 -4.99 0.29 10.00
N PHE A 20 -5.94 0.14 10.94
CA PHE A 20 -6.93 -0.95 10.93
C PHE A 20 -6.33 -2.37 10.83
N GLY A 21 -5.16 -2.59 11.45
CA GLY A 21 -4.43 -3.86 11.35
C GLY A 21 -3.70 -4.07 10.02
N LEU A 22 -3.85 -3.16 9.05
CA LEU A 22 -3.19 -3.18 7.75
C LEU A 22 -1.89 -2.38 7.81
N SER A 23 -0.78 -3.01 7.44
CA SER A 23 0.54 -2.38 7.46
C SER A 23 0.71 -1.42 6.28
N GLY A 24 1.28 -0.23 6.51
CA GLY A 24 1.57 0.74 5.46
C GLY A 24 0.32 1.21 4.72
N ASN A 25 0.36 1.20 3.39
CA ASN A 25 -0.70 1.76 2.54
C ASN A 25 -1.80 0.75 2.16
N LEU A 26 -1.82 -0.45 2.76
CA LEU A 26 -2.81 -1.49 2.43
C LEU A 26 -4.26 -1.04 2.68
N PHE A 27 -4.48 -0.12 3.61
CA PHE A 27 -5.80 0.44 3.89
C PHE A 27 -6.33 1.32 2.75
N LEU A 28 -5.48 1.78 1.82
CA LEU A 28 -5.92 2.60 0.68
C LEU A 28 -6.70 1.77 -0.35
N TYR A 29 -6.42 0.48 -0.49
CA TYR A 29 -7.11 -0.40 -1.44
C TYR A 29 -8.63 -0.46 -1.21
N PRO A 30 -9.14 -0.74 0.02
CA PRO A 30 -10.57 -0.72 0.27
C PRO A 30 -11.17 0.69 0.15
N ILE A 31 -10.44 1.75 0.52
CA ILE A 31 -10.92 3.14 0.35
C ILE A 31 -11.13 3.45 -1.13
N VAL A 32 -10.12 3.18 -1.98
CA VAL A 32 -10.21 3.37 -3.43
C VAL A 32 -11.31 2.50 -4.01
N GLY A 33 -11.48 1.26 -3.54
CA GLY A 33 -12.55 0.37 -3.97
C GLY A 33 -13.95 0.92 -3.68
N VAL A 34 -14.18 1.48 -2.49
CA VAL A 34 -15.45 2.12 -2.13
C VAL A 34 -15.71 3.34 -3.02
N VAL A 35 -14.73 4.23 -3.18
CA VAL A 35 -14.88 5.43 -4.01
C VAL A 35 -15.16 5.05 -5.47
N ALA A 36 -14.45 4.06 -6.01
CA ALA A 36 -14.67 3.55 -7.37
C ALA A 36 -16.07 2.93 -7.53
N ALA A 37 -16.49 2.08 -6.59
CA ALA A 37 -17.82 1.46 -6.63
C ALA A 37 -18.94 2.50 -6.57
N LEU A 38 -18.83 3.50 -5.68
CA LEU A 38 -19.80 4.60 -5.61
C LEU A 38 -19.83 5.39 -6.92
N SER A 39 -18.67 5.73 -7.48
CA SER A 39 -18.60 6.46 -8.76
C SER A 39 -19.28 5.69 -9.89
N VAL A 40 -19.02 4.39 -10.00
CA VAL A 40 -19.64 3.53 -11.01
C VAL A 40 -21.15 3.42 -10.79
N ALA A 41 -21.60 3.20 -9.56
CA ALA A 41 -23.02 3.12 -9.24
C ALA A 41 -23.75 4.44 -9.60
N THR A 42 -23.15 5.59 -9.26
CA THR A 42 -23.71 6.91 -9.59
C THR A 42 -23.74 7.14 -11.09
N ILE A 43 -22.71 6.79 -11.84
CA ILE A 43 -22.70 6.92 -13.31
C ILE A 43 -23.79 6.03 -13.92
N CYS A 44 -23.86 4.76 -13.53
CA CYS A 44 -24.87 3.82 -14.01
C CYS A 44 -26.29 4.30 -13.72
N PHE A 45 -26.55 4.79 -12.52
CA PHE A 45 -27.88 5.23 -12.12
C PHE A 45 -28.24 6.60 -12.68
N SER A 46 -27.38 7.61 -12.52
CA SER A 46 -27.70 9.00 -12.84
C SER A 46 -27.51 9.34 -14.31
N VAL A 47 -26.46 8.81 -14.95
CA VAL A 47 -26.11 9.12 -16.35
C VAL A 47 -26.75 8.10 -17.29
N LEU A 48 -26.55 6.81 -17.04
CA LEU A 48 -27.07 5.75 -17.91
C LEU A 48 -28.53 5.37 -17.63
N LYS A 49 -29.14 5.97 -16.59
CA LYS A 49 -30.54 5.73 -16.19
C LYS A 49 -30.87 4.25 -15.96
N LEU A 50 -29.89 3.47 -15.53
CA LEU A 50 -30.10 2.07 -15.16
C LEU A 50 -30.87 1.98 -13.85
N GLY A 51 -31.59 0.88 -13.64
CA GLY A 51 -32.23 0.59 -12.37
C GLY A 51 -31.21 0.54 -11.22
N LEU A 52 -31.66 0.87 -10.00
CA LEU A 52 -30.80 0.90 -8.80
C LEU A 52 -30.07 -0.44 -8.59
N LEU A 53 -30.78 -1.55 -8.75
CA LEU A 53 -30.24 -2.90 -8.54
C LEU A 53 -29.18 -3.26 -9.58
N ILE A 54 -29.40 -2.91 -10.85
CA ILE A 54 -28.42 -3.13 -11.94
C ILE A 54 -27.17 -2.29 -11.71
N SER A 55 -27.35 -1.04 -11.30
CA SER A 55 -26.24 -0.12 -10.99
C SER A 55 -25.39 -0.62 -9.81
N ALA A 56 -26.04 -1.17 -8.77
CA ALA A 56 -25.35 -1.77 -7.62
C ALA A 56 -24.56 -3.03 -8.02
N ILE A 57 -25.14 -3.91 -8.85
CA ILE A 57 -24.44 -5.10 -9.36
C ILE A 57 -23.23 -4.69 -10.20
N ALA A 58 -23.37 -3.68 -11.07
CA ALA A 58 -22.28 -3.19 -11.91
C ALA A 58 -21.11 -2.59 -11.09
N ALA A 59 -21.41 -1.99 -9.93
CA ALA A 59 -20.40 -1.43 -9.03
C ALA A 59 -19.69 -2.48 -8.16
N LEU A 60 -20.32 -3.64 -7.95
CA LEU A 60 -19.86 -4.68 -7.02
C LEU A 60 -18.41 -5.15 -7.27
N PRO A 61 -17.95 -5.39 -8.51
CA PRO A 61 -16.56 -5.76 -8.80
C PRO A 61 -15.53 -4.78 -8.23
N PHE A 62 -15.81 -3.48 -8.31
CA PHE A 62 -14.87 -2.42 -7.89
C PHE A 62 -14.69 -2.36 -6.37
N PHE A 63 -15.67 -2.85 -5.61
CA PHE A 63 -15.55 -2.98 -4.16
C PHE A 63 -14.99 -4.35 -3.76
N VAL A 64 -15.46 -5.42 -4.39
CA VAL A 64 -15.15 -6.80 -3.99
C VAL A 64 -13.72 -7.17 -4.32
N PHE A 65 -13.21 -6.87 -5.51
CA PHE A 65 -11.86 -7.29 -5.89
C PHE A 65 -10.75 -6.70 -5.00
N PRO A 66 -10.72 -5.37 -4.71
CA PRO A 66 -9.69 -4.81 -3.83
C PRO A 66 -9.81 -5.34 -2.40
N THR A 67 -11.03 -5.54 -1.92
CA THR A 67 -11.28 -6.05 -0.56
C THR A 67 -10.85 -7.50 -0.43
N LEU A 68 -11.19 -8.36 -1.40
CA LEU A 68 -10.73 -9.75 -1.44
C LEU A 68 -9.21 -9.81 -1.55
N TYR A 69 -8.61 -8.97 -2.40
CA TYR A 69 -7.16 -8.88 -2.51
C TYR A 69 -6.49 -8.57 -1.16
N VAL A 70 -7.02 -7.61 -0.40
CA VAL A 70 -6.48 -7.28 0.92
C VAL A 70 -6.71 -8.41 1.92
N ILE A 71 -7.92 -8.98 1.99
CA ILE A 71 -8.24 -10.01 2.99
C ILE A 71 -7.49 -11.32 2.71
N PHE A 72 -7.53 -11.82 1.47
CA PHE A 72 -6.97 -13.13 1.15
C PHE A 72 -5.46 -13.10 0.91
N LEU A 73 -4.96 -12.04 0.25
CA LEU A 73 -3.56 -11.99 -0.15
C LEU A 73 -2.68 -11.19 0.81
N ARG A 74 -3.25 -10.30 1.63
CA ARG A 74 -2.47 -9.33 2.41
C ARG A 74 -2.70 -9.37 3.92
N HIS A 75 -3.86 -9.86 4.38
CA HIS A 75 -4.16 -9.95 5.80
C HIS A 75 -3.32 -11.06 6.45
N ASN A 76 -2.57 -10.74 7.50
CA ASN A 76 -1.69 -11.65 8.25
C ASN A 76 -0.55 -12.32 7.47
N ARG A 77 -0.12 -11.75 6.32
CA ARG A 77 1.05 -12.29 5.60
C ARG A 77 2.37 -11.70 6.12
N PRO A 78 3.43 -12.52 6.25
CA PRO A 78 4.73 -12.08 6.79
C PRO A 78 5.38 -11.01 5.90
N LYS A 79 6.13 -10.09 6.53
CA LYS A 79 6.86 -8.99 5.87
C LYS A 79 7.72 -9.55 4.73
N GLY A 80 7.33 -9.34 3.47
CA GLY A 80 8.11 -9.75 2.30
C GLY A 80 7.35 -10.55 1.24
N PHE A 81 6.22 -11.19 1.59
CA PHE A 81 5.39 -11.97 0.65
C PHE A 81 4.96 -11.17 -0.59
N ASP A 82 4.79 -9.86 -0.41
CA ASP A 82 4.34 -8.94 -1.44
C ASP A 82 5.39 -8.67 -2.51
N ARG A 83 6.69 -8.69 -2.16
CA ARG A 83 7.78 -8.37 -3.09
C ARG A 83 7.89 -9.43 -4.17
N ASP A 84 7.80 -10.70 -3.80
CA ASP A 84 8.03 -11.81 -4.74
C ASP A 84 6.90 -11.94 -5.79
N TRP A 85 5.65 -11.61 -5.43
CA TRP A 85 4.52 -11.69 -6.37
C TRP A 85 4.37 -10.42 -7.23
N PHE A 86 4.58 -9.24 -6.65
CA PHE A 86 4.52 -7.98 -7.41
C PHE A 86 5.77 -7.70 -8.23
N ASP A 87 7.00 -8.03 -7.79
CA ASP A 87 8.20 -7.84 -8.62
C ASP A 87 8.14 -8.70 -9.90
N ASN A 88 7.42 -9.83 -9.85
CA ASN A 88 7.26 -10.73 -11.00
C ASN A 88 6.20 -10.24 -12.01
N VAL A 89 5.27 -9.37 -11.60
CA VAL A 89 4.15 -8.89 -12.43
C VAL A 89 4.22 -7.39 -12.72
N SER A 90 4.90 -6.63 -11.88
CA SER A 90 4.95 -5.16 -11.86
C SER A 90 6.36 -4.74 -11.48
N SER A 91 7.30 -4.87 -12.41
CA SER A 91 8.67 -4.34 -12.29
C SER A 91 8.74 -2.80 -12.14
N GLN A 92 7.60 -2.12 -11.99
CA GLN A 92 7.43 -0.68 -11.84
C GLN A 92 6.24 -0.35 -10.92
N GLY A 93 6.30 -0.77 -9.65
CA GLY A 93 5.23 -0.48 -8.68
C GLY A 93 5.17 0.98 -8.22
N PHE A 94 3.97 1.56 -8.17
CA PHE A 94 3.63 2.87 -7.58
C PHE A 94 3.87 2.85 -6.05
N SER A 95 5.09 3.15 -5.63
CA SER A 95 5.43 3.37 -4.24
C SER A 95 5.57 4.87 -3.97
N PHE A 96 4.70 5.42 -3.10
CA PHE A 96 4.93 6.74 -2.49
C PHE A 96 5.97 6.68 -1.35
N VAL A 97 6.55 5.51 -1.08
CA VAL A 97 7.69 5.44 -0.18
C VAL A 97 8.84 6.14 -0.86
N LYS A 98 9.36 7.14 -0.16
CA LYS A 98 10.55 7.95 -0.43
C LYS A 98 11.85 7.12 -0.52
N ALA A 99 11.81 5.91 -1.08
CA ALA A 99 12.91 4.97 -1.13
C ALA A 99 13.98 5.33 -2.17
N ASN A 100 13.71 6.31 -3.05
CA ASN A 100 14.66 6.81 -4.04
C ASN A 100 15.22 8.19 -3.66
N GLN A 101 15.47 8.46 -2.36
CA GLN A 101 16.28 9.63 -2.03
C GLN A 101 17.75 9.29 -2.33
N PRO A 102 18.42 9.99 -3.27
CA PRO A 102 19.84 9.79 -3.51
C PRO A 102 20.61 10.06 -2.21
N MET A 103 21.61 9.21 -1.94
CA MET A 103 22.42 9.29 -0.73
C MET A 103 23.05 10.69 -0.62
N ASN A 104 22.91 11.34 0.54
CA ASN A 104 23.45 12.67 0.78
C ASN A 104 25.00 12.64 0.67
N PRO A 105 25.61 13.36 -0.29
CA PRO A 105 27.06 13.34 -0.49
C PRO A 105 27.89 13.79 0.72
N ARG A 106 27.27 14.53 1.67
CA ARG A 106 27.94 15.04 2.86
C ARG A 106 28.29 13.96 3.90
N LEU A 107 27.72 12.76 3.80
CA LEU A 107 28.06 11.63 4.67
C LEU A 107 29.26 10.82 4.16
N GLN A 108 29.85 11.18 3.00
CA GLN A 108 30.97 10.43 2.41
C GLN A 108 32.35 10.91 2.91
N LYS A 109 32.42 12.06 3.61
CA LYS A 109 33.68 12.71 3.96
C LYS A 109 33.96 12.58 5.46
N GLY A 110 34.36 11.38 5.90
CA GLY A 110 34.62 11.12 7.33
C GLY A 110 35.68 10.07 7.68
N ASP A 111 36.03 9.12 6.80
CA ASP A 111 36.78 7.92 7.23
C ASP A 111 38.17 7.80 6.58
N HIS A 112 38.96 8.87 6.64
CA HIS A 112 40.40 8.84 6.36
C HIS A 112 41.17 9.73 7.33
N VAL A 113 41.24 9.35 8.63
CA VAL A 113 42.42 9.50 9.52
C VAL A 113 42.27 8.48 10.65
#